data_AF-A0A533S1X7-F1
#
_entry.id   AF-A0A533S1X7-F1
#
_cell.length_a   1.000
_cell.length_b   1.000
_cell.length_c   1.000
_cell.angle_alpha   90.00
_cell.angle_beta   90.00
_cell.angle_gamma   90.00
#
_symmetry.space_group_name_H-M   'P 1'
#
loop_
_entity.id
_entity.type
_entity.pdbx_description
1 polymer ?
#
loop_
_entity_poly.entity_id
_entity_poly.type
_entity_poly.pdbx_seq_one_letter_code
_entity_poly.pdbx_strand_id
1 'polypeptide(L)'
;MRSSSKPVYPEEVRQMAIASSCPALYDLLESCKSLLPLCRADTPESDSIIQAAEKAILRAEKELNRGWKKHPLQKSGFFGRVGNHYDFEIHLGKIQERMKIYRCEGRDRVGRMVIVRIVKGEELPSLEPGVTIFFRGKVRDHRLFHREPVTFIDATSGVITI
;
A
#
# COMPACT_ATOMS: atom_id res chain seq x y z
N MET A 1 -4.73 10.88 -29.96
CA MET A 1 -3.45 10.82 -29.22
C MET A 1 -3.70 10.18 -27.86
N ARG A 2 -3.21 8.95 -27.63
CA ARG A 2 -3.29 8.32 -26.30
C ARG A 2 -2.19 8.95 -25.44
N SER A 3 -2.55 9.72 -24.42
CA SER A 3 -1.60 10.12 -23.39
C SER A 3 -1.15 8.86 -22.66
N SER A 4 0.08 8.43 -22.90
CA SER A 4 0.76 7.49 -22.01
C SER A 4 0.97 8.25 -20.71
N SER A 5 0.04 8.09 -19.77
CA SER A 5 0.26 8.50 -18.39
C SER A 5 1.55 7.84 -17.94
N LYS A 6 2.57 8.67 -17.69
CA LYS A 6 3.81 8.21 -17.06
C LYS A 6 3.41 7.42 -15.80
N PRO A 7 4.03 6.26 -15.52
CA PRO A 7 3.74 5.54 -14.29
C PRO A 7 3.90 6.52 -13.11
N VAL A 8 2.85 6.62 -12.29
CA VAL A 8 2.77 7.57 -11.17
C VAL A 8 3.87 7.31 -10.12
N TYR A 9 4.51 6.14 -10.18
CA TYR A 9 5.57 5.72 -9.29
C TYR A 9 6.79 5.21 -10.08
N PRO A 10 8.01 5.41 -9.55
CA PRO A 10 9.23 4.74 -10.02
C PRO A 10 9.07 3.21 -10.03
N GLU A 11 9.75 2.52 -10.95
CA GLU A 11 9.69 1.06 -11.09
C GLU A 11 10.11 0.34 -9.80
N GLU A 12 11.03 0.93 -9.03
CA GLU A 12 11.46 0.46 -7.71
C GLU A 12 10.31 0.39 -6.70
N VAL A 13 9.45 1.41 -6.67
CA VAL A 13 8.29 1.46 -5.77
C VAL A 13 7.25 0.42 -6.18
N ARG A 14 7.09 0.18 -7.48
CA ARG A 14 6.25 -0.89 -8.01
C ARG A 14 6.77 -2.27 -7.62
N GLN A 15 8.08 -2.50 -7.75
CA GLN A 15 8.70 -3.77 -7.36
C GLN A 15 8.60 -4.01 -5.86
N MET A 16 8.86 -2.99 -5.04
CA MET A 16 8.71 -3.08 -3.58
C MET A 16 7.27 -3.40 -3.14
N ALA A 17 6.29 -2.86 -3.85
CA ALA A 17 4.89 -3.10 -3.54
C ALA A 17 4.39 -4.48 -4.02
N ILE A 18 4.90 -4.98 -5.14
CA ILE A 18 4.67 -6.37 -5.56
C ILE A 18 5.29 -7.32 -4.52
N ALA A 19 6.51 -7.03 -4.08
CA ALA A 19 7.20 -7.80 -3.04
C ALA A 19 6.48 -7.78 -1.68
N SER A 20 5.79 -6.70 -1.32
CA SER A 20 5.06 -6.64 -0.04
C SER A 20 3.73 -7.40 -0.05
N SER A 21 3.12 -7.62 -1.22
CA SER A 21 1.84 -8.32 -1.33
C SER A 21 1.93 -9.83 -1.06
N CYS A 22 3.07 -10.44 -1.40
CA CYS A 22 3.38 -11.85 -1.14
C CYS A 22 4.91 -12.02 -1.00
N PRO A 23 5.51 -11.60 0.13
CA PRO A 23 6.96 -11.54 0.30
C PRO A 23 7.64 -12.89 0.11
N ALA A 24 7.06 -13.96 0.66
CA ALA A 24 7.61 -15.32 0.51
C ALA A 24 7.64 -15.80 -0.96
N LEU A 25 6.65 -15.44 -1.78
CA LEU A 25 6.61 -15.81 -3.21
C LEU A 25 7.56 -14.95 -4.05
N TYR A 26 7.73 -13.68 -3.67
CA TYR A 26 8.68 -12.79 -4.33
C TYR A 26 10.14 -13.22 -4.05
N ASP A 27 10.47 -13.49 -2.79
CA ASP A 27 11.79 -13.96 -2.39
C ASP A 27 12.14 -15.32 -3.04
N LEU A 28 11.15 -16.21 -3.14
CA LEU A 28 11.30 -17.47 -3.86
C LEU A 28 11.56 -17.26 -5.36
N LEU A 29 10.83 -16.35 -6.00
CA LEU A 29 10.99 -16.04 -7.42
C LEU A 29 12.38 -15.45 -7.73
N GLU A 30 12.86 -14.51 -6.92
CA GLU A 30 14.21 -13.93 -7.06
C GLU A 30 15.31 -14.98 -6.80
N SER A 31 15.08 -15.88 -5.85
CA SER A 31 15.96 -17.04 -5.63
C SER A 31 15.99 -17.96 -6.87
N CYS A 32 14.84 -18.26 -7.48
CA CYS A 32 14.79 -19.04 -8.72
C CYS A 32 15.49 -18.35 -9.89
N LYS A 33 15.37 -17.02 -10.01
CA LYS A 33 16.00 -16.22 -11.07
C LYS A 33 17.52 -16.16 -10.94
N SER A 34 18.04 -16.08 -9.72
CA SER A 34 19.48 -16.07 -9.46
C SER A 34 20.14 -17.44 -9.65
N LEU A 35 19.39 -18.53 -9.44
CA LEU A 35 19.88 -19.89 -9.67
C LEU A 35 19.95 -20.28 -11.16
N LEU A 36 19.06 -19.72 -11.99
CA LEU A 36 18.91 -20.13 -13.39
C LEU A 36 20.18 -19.94 -14.25
N PRO A 37 20.94 -18.83 -14.13
CA PRO A 37 22.24 -18.66 -14.78
C PRO A 37 23.30 -19.68 -14.33
N LEU A 38 23.23 -20.14 -13.07
CA LEU A 38 24.18 -21.11 -12.52
C LEU A 38 23.93 -22.49 -13.12
N CYS A 39 22.66 -22.86 -13.34
CA CYS A 39 22.29 -24.13 -13.96
C CYS A 39 22.72 -24.24 -15.44
N ARG A 40 22.91 -23.11 -16.13
CA ARG A 40 23.39 -23.08 -17.52
C ARG A 40 24.87 -23.43 -17.67
N ALA A 41 25.66 -23.33 -16.61
CA ALA A 41 27.10 -23.55 -16.68
C ALA A 41 27.48 -25.04 -16.80
N ASP A 42 26.57 -25.97 -16.45
CA ASP A 42 26.98 -27.34 -16.12
C ASP A 42 26.62 -28.45 -17.14
N THR A 43 25.64 -28.32 -18.05
CA THR A 43 25.38 -29.40 -19.06
C THR A 43 24.49 -29.00 -20.27
N PRO A 44 24.83 -29.41 -21.50
CA PRO A 44 24.03 -29.18 -22.72
C PRO A 44 22.76 -30.05 -22.84
N GLU A 45 22.63 -31.11 -22.05
CA GLU A 45 21.45 -32.00 -22.04
C GLU A 45 20.26 -31.42 -21.25
N SER A 46 20.47 -30.27 -20.60
CA SER A 46 19.51 -29.64 -19.68
C SER A 46 18.67 -28.53 -20.32
N ASP A 47 18.87 -28.21 -21.61
CA ASP A 47 18.25 -27.05 -22.28
C ASP A 47 16.72 -27.06 -22.23
N SER A 48 16.09 -28.24 -22.34
CA SER A 48 14.63 -28.35 -22.25
C SER A 48 14.10 -28.07 -20.83
N ILE A 49 14.85 -28.47 -19.81
CA ILE A 49 14.54 -28.25 -18.39
C ILE A 49 14.77 -26.78 -18.04
N ILE A 50 15.86 -26.19 -18.52
CA ILE A 50 16.17 -24.76 -18.35
C ILE A 50 15.09 -23.91 -19.02
N GLN A 51 14.70 -24.21 -20.27
CA GLN A 51 13.60 -23.50 -20.94
C GLN A 51 12.27 -23.65 -20.21
N ALA A 52 11.97 -24.82 -19.65
CA ALA A 52 10.77 -25.02 -18.84
C ALA A 52 10.79 -24.16 -17.57
N ALA A 53 11.95 -24.07 -16.90
CA ALA A 53 12.15 -23.22 -15.73
C ALA A 53 11.99 -21.73 -16.08
N GLU A 54 12.58 -21.25 -17.18
CA GLU A 54 12.42 -19.86 -17.64
C GLU A 54 10.96 -19.52 -17.93
N LYS A 55 10.25 -20.43 -18.60
CA LYS A 55 8.84 -20.25 -18.91
C LYS A 55 7.95 -20.24 -17.66
N ALA A 56 8.31 -21.01 -16.64
CA ALA A 56 7.64 -21.02 -15.34
C ALA A 56 7.89 -19.71 -14.58
N ILE A 57 9.13 -19.23 -14.54
CA ILE A 57 9.49 -17.92 -13.95
C ILE A 57 8.75 -16.79 -14.66
N LEU A 58 8.76 -16.77 -15.99
CA LEU A 58 8.08 -15.75 -16.78
C LEU A 58 6.55 -15.76 -16.54
N ARG A 59 5.95 -16.93 -16.34
CA ARG A 59 4.54 -17.06 -15.96
C ARG A 59 4.31 -16.53 -14.54
N ALA A 60 5.15 -16.89 -13.58
CA ALA A 60 5.06 -16.40 -12.21
C ALA A 60 5.20 -14.87 -12.14
N GLU A 61 6.13 -14.28 -12.90
CA GLU A 61 6.28 -12.83 -13.04
C GLU A 61 5.02 -12.18 -13.66
N LYS A 62 4.42 -12.80 -14.68
CA LYS A 62 3.18 -12.30 -15.29
C LYS A 62 2.00 -12.36 -14.33
N GLU A 63 1.90 -13.40 -13.52
CA GLU A 63 0.83 -13.54 -12.52
C GLU A 63 1.03 -12.58 -11.33
N LEU A 64 2.26 -12.39 -10.83
CA LEU A 64 2.57 -11.34 -9.85
C LEU A 64 2.24 -9.93 -10.40
N ASN A 65 2.59 -9.66 -11.65
CA ASN A 65 2.23 -8.41 -12.33
C ASN A 65 0.73 -8.28 -12.64
N ARG A 66 -0.02 -9.38 -12.76
CA ARG A 66 -1.49 -9.36 -12.86
C ARG A 66 -2.13 -9.12 -11.49
N GLY A 67 -1.55 -9.70 -10.44
CA GLY A 67 -1.88 -9.37 -9.04
C GLY A 67 -1.68 -7.88 -8.77
N TRP A 68 -0.60 -7.29 -9.27
CA TRP A 68 -0.37 -5.83 -9.25
C TRP A 68 -1.51 -5.04 -9.90
N LYS A 69 -2.06 -5.50 -11.03
CA LYS A 69 -3.21 -4.85 -11.68
C LYS A 69 -4.50 -4.87 -10.86
N LYS A 70 -4.58 -5.77 -9.87
CA LYS A 70 -5.70 -5.87 -8.92
C LYS A 70 -5.34 -5.31 -7.54
N HIS A 71 -4.10 -4.85 -7.36
CA HIS A 71 -3.59 -4.36 -6.08
C HIS A 71 -4.20 -2.99 -5.76
N PRO A 72 -4.55 -2.70 -4.49
CA PRO A 72 -5.06 -1.39 -4.06
C PRO A 72 -4.15 -0.20 -4.42
N LEU A 73 -2.88 -0.47 -4.74
CA LEU A 73 -1.86 0.52 -5.16
C LEU A 73 -1.94 0.93 -6.64
N GLN A 74 -2.75 0.24 -7.47
CA GLN A 74 -3.01 0.68 -8.85
C GLN A 74 -3.98 1.86 -8.92
N LYS A 75 -4.86 1.99 -7.92
CA LYS A 75 -5.51 3.25 -7.58
C LYS A 75 -4.57 3.93 -6.59
N SER A 76 -4.39 5.25 -6.66
CA SER A 76 -3.50 6.00 -5.74
C SER A 76 -3.59 5.43 -4.32
N GLY A 77 -2.52 4.79 -3.83
CA GLY A 77 -2.47 4.21 -2.48
C GLY A 77 -2.67 5.25 -1.37
N PHE A 78 -2.57 6.51 -1.76
CA PHE A 78 -2.85 7.66 -0.92
C PHE A 78 -4.18 8.32 -1.25
N PHE A 79 -4.76 8.99 -0.27
CA PHE A 79 -5.94 9.83 -0.44
C PHE A 79 -5.50 11.28 -0.72
N GLY A 80 -6.12 11.88 -1.74
CA GLY A 80 -6.05 13.32 -2.00
C GLY A 80 -4.65 13.82 -2.36
N ARG A 81 -4.47 15.15 -2.37
CA ARG A 81 -3.16 15.80 -2.52
C ARG A 81 -2.71 16.35 -1.17
N VAL A 82 -1.40 16.24 -0.89
CA VAL A 82 -0.79 16.88 0.28
C VAL A 82 -1.08 18.38 0.28
N GLY A 83 -1.46 18.92 1.43
CA GLY A 83 -1.83 20.32 1.62
C GLY A 83 -3.31 20.63 1.42
N ASN A 84 -4.07 19.75 0.76
CA ASN A 84 -5.48 19.98 0.48
C ASN A 84 -6.40 19.47 1.60
N HIS A 85 -7.58 20.07 1.68
CA HIS A 85 -8.63 19.67 2.61
C HIS A 85 -9.68 18.81 1.92
N TYR A 86 -10.17 17.80 2.63
CA TYR A 86 -11.22 16.90 2.17
C TYR A 86 -12.10 16.48 3.34
N ASP A 87 -13.27 15.97 3.00
CA ASP A 87 -14.11 15.24 3.94
C ASP A 87 -13.72 13.76 3.92
N PHE A 88 -13.51 13.21 5.10
CA PHE A 88 -13.04 11.85 5.31
C PHE A 88 -14.08 11.04 6.03
N GLU A 89 -14.24 9.80 5.59
CA GLU A 89 -14.91 8.75 6.34
C GLU A 89 -13.93 7.61 6.55
N ILE A 90 -13.56 7.38 7.82
CA ILE A 90 -12.50 6.46 8.21
C ILE A 90 -13.04 5.43 9.20
N HIS A 91 -12.87 4.16 8.88
CA HIS A 91 -13.11 3.07 9.81
C HIS A 91 -11.88 2.88 10.70
N LEU A 92 -12.04 3.04 12.01
CA LEU A 92 -10.95 3.01 12.98
C LEU A 92 -10.55 1.58 13.34
N GLY A 93 -9.26 1.27 13.26
CA GLY A 93 -8.71 -0.02 13.68
C GLY A 93 -7.92 0.07 14.98
N LYS A 94 -7.16 1.14 15.17
CA LYS A 94 -6.33 1.33 16.38
C LYS A 94 -6.31 2.78 16.79
N ILE A 95 -6.40 3.01 18.10
CA ILE A 95 -6.41 4.36 18.67
C ILE A 95 -5.27 4.43 19.68
N GLN A 96 -4.48 5.48 19.56
CA GLN A 96 -3.41 5.80 20.51
C GLN A 96 -3.64 7.20 21.05
N GLU A 97 -3.85 7.29 22.35
CA GLU A 97 -4.01 8.55 23.05
C GLU A 97 -2.66 9.08 23.54
N ARG A 98 -2.36 10.35 23.27
CA ARG A 98 -1.17 11.04 23.78
C ARG A 98 -1.48 12.49 24.14
N MET A 99 -1.36 12.83 25.42
CA MET A 99 -1.59 14.20 25.93
C MET A 99 -2.90 14.81 25.40
N LYS A 100 -2.79 15.77 24.46
CA LYS A 100 -3.90 16.51 23.85
C LYS A 100 -4.28 16.02 22.45
N ILE A 101 -3.84 14.83 22.05
CA ILE A 101 -3.98 14.32 20.68
C ILE A 101 -4.38 12.83 20.71
N TYR A 102 -5.31 12.46 19.84
CA TYR A 102 -5.50 11.08 19.41
C TYR A 102 -4.77 10.84 18.08
N ARG A 103 -4.04 9.73 18.01
CA ARG A 103 -3.50 9.18 16.77
C ARG A 103 -4.32 7.94 16.44
N CYS A 104 -5.19 8.07 15.45
CA CYS A 104 -6.09 7.02 15.01
C CYS A 104 -5.57 6.42 13.71
N GLU A 105 -5.42 5.10 13.70
CA GLU A 105 -5.08 4.31 12.54
C GLU A 105 -6.33 3.61 12.04
N GLY A 106 -6.57 3.67 10.73
CA GLY A 106 -7.79 3.15 10.14
C GLY A 106 -7.69 3.01 8.64
N ARG A 107 -8.82 2.65 8.02
CA ARG A 107 -8.95 2.54 6.58
C ARG A 107 -10.08 3.43 6.07
N ASP A 108 -9.89 4.03 4.91
CA ASP A 108 -10.96 4.75 4.24
C ASP A 108 -11.95 3.80 3.53
N ARG A 109 -13.01 4.35 2.92
CA ARG A 109 -14.03 3.59 2.18
C ARG A 109 -13.51 2.66 1.09
N VAL A 110 -12.32 2.94 0.53
CA VAL A 110 -11.71 2.11 -0.53
C VAL A 110 -10.59 1.21 0.01
N GLY A 111 -10.42 1.16 1.33
CA GLY A 111 -9.48 0.28 2.03
C GLY A 111 -8.06 0.83 2.14
N ARG A 112 -7.79 2.09 1.82
CA ARG A 112 -6.46 2.71 1.97
C ARG A 112 -6.17 3.00 3.43
N MET A 113 -4.94 2.72 3.86
CA MET A 113 -4.50 3.03 5.22
C MET A 113 -4.36 4.53 5.42
N VAL A 114 -4.86 4.99 6.56
CA VAL A 114 -4.75 6.37 7.01
C VAL A 114 -4.32 6.44 8.45
N ILE A 115 -3.56 7.48 8.78
CA ILE A 115 -3.27 7.87 10.15
C ILE A 115 -3.81 9.27 10.35
N VAL A 116 -4.82 9.39 11.21
CA VAL A 116 -5.49 10.63 11.54
C VAL A 116 -4.96 11.16 12.86
N ARG A 117 -4.57 12.42 12.87
CA ARG A 117 -4.25 13.19 14.07
C ARG A 117 -5.45 14.05 14.42
N ILE A 118 -6.04 13.79 15.59
CA ILE A 118 -7.19 14.54 16.12
C ILE A 118 -6.73 15.26 17.39
N VAL A 119 -6.89 16.58 17.43
CA VAL A 119 -6.63 17.36 18.65
C VAL A 119 -7.83 17.23 19.58
N LYS A 120 -7.57 17.01 20.87
CA LYS A 120 -8.60 16.91 21.90
C LYS A 120 -9.29 18.27 22.08
N GLY A 121 -10.59 18.32 21.79
CA GLY A 121 -11.47 19.43 22.11
C GLY A 121 -12.11 19.29 23.50
N GLU A 122 -13.03 20.21 23.83
CA GLU A 122 -13.78 20.20 25.10
C GLU A 122 -14.85 19.09 25.13
N GLU A 123 -15.51 18.84 24.00
CA GLU A 123 -16.40 17.69 23.79
C GLU A 123 -15.76 16.74 22.78
N LEU A 124 -15.52 15.50 23.19
CA LEU A 124 -14.93 14.47 22.34
C LEU A 124 -15.91 13.32 22.18
N PRO A 125 -16.15 12.85 20.94
CA PRO A 125 -16.84 11.58 20.76
C PRO A 125 -16.04 10.45 21.41
N SER A 126 -16.72 9.42 21.91
CA SER A 126 -16.09 8.18 22.35
C SER A 126 -15.46 7.49 21.13
N LEU A 127 -14.17 7.73 20.90
CA LEU A 127 -13.43 7.07 19.83
C LEU A 127 -13.01 5.69 20.29
N GLU A 128 -13.59 4.65 19.68
CA GLU A 128 -13.26 3.24 19.94
C GLU A 128 -12.81 2.53 18.65
N PRO A 129 -11.93 1.52 18.75
CA PRO A 129 -11.66 0.65 17.60
C PRO A 129 -12.96 0.01 17.07
N GLY A 130 -13.10 -0.07 15.75
CA GLY A 130 -14.25 -0.65 15.07
C GLY A 130 -15.35 0.37 14.72
N VAL A 131 -15.27 1.62 15.18
CA VAL A 131 -16.23 2.66 14.78
C VAL A 131 -15.81 3.35 13.49
N THR A 132 -16.79 3.90 12.77
CA THR A 132 -16.53 4.77 11.63
C THR A 132 -16.64 6.22 12.06
N ILE A 133 -15.68 7.03 11.67
CA ILE A 133 -15.68 8.46 11.96
C ILE A 133 -15.77 9.28 10.68
N PHE A 134 -16.41 10.44 10.78
CA PHE A 134 -16.45 11.45 9.74
C PHE A 134 -15.94 12.79 10.25
N PHE A 135 -15.14 13.45 9.41
CA PHE A 135 -14.57 14.75 9.71
C PHE A 135 -14.02 15.39 8.44
N ARG A 136 -13.89 16.73 8.46
CA ARG A 136 -13.05 17.46 7.51
C ARG A 136 -11.62 17.53 8.04
N GLY A 137 -10.66 17.21 7.17
CA GLY A 137 -9.24 17.22 7.52
C GLY A 137 -8.35 17.69 6.38
N LYS A 138 -7.07 17.92 6.69
CA LYS A 138 -6.02 18.29 5.75
C LYS A 138 -5.07 17.12 5.56
N VAL A 139 -4.78 16.76 4.31
CA VAL A 139 -3.73 15.78 4.01
C VAL A 139 -2.38 16.40 4.35
N ARG A 140 -1.72 15.85 5.37
CA ARG A 140 -0.43 16.33 5.84
C ARG A 140 0.72 15.73 5.04
N ASP A 141 0.64 14.45 4.74
CA ASP A 141 1.76 13.69 4.18
C ASP A 141 1.33 12.36 3.56
N HIS A 142 2.16 11.83 2.68
CA HIS A 142 2.07 10.51 2.06
C HIS A 142 3.38 9.77 2.29
N ARG A 143 3.36 8.63 3.00
CA ARG A 143 4.59 7.84 3.22
C ARG A 143 4.30 6.35 3.19
N LEU A 144 5.36 5.57 3.01
CA LEU A 144 5.33 4.15 3.28
C LEU A 144 5.55 3.91 4.79
N PHE A 145 4.65 3.17 5.41
CA PHE A 145 4.77 2.71 6.79
C PHE A 145 4.67 1.19 6.79
N HIS A 146 5.70 0.50 7.28
CA HIS A 146 5.82 -0.98 7.20
C HIS A 146 5.51 -1.56 5.80
N ARG A 147 6.02 -0.91 4.74
CA ARG A 147 5.82 -1.30 3.31
C ARG A 147 4.37 -1.17 2.79
N GLU A 148 3.48 -0.49 3.51
CA GLU A 148 2.13 -0.13 3.06
C GLU A 148 2.03 1.41 2.84
N PRO A 149 1.37 1.90 1.78
CA PRO A 149 1.09 3.33 1.61
C PRO A 149 0.15 3.84 2.71
N VAL A 150 0.53 4.92 3.38
CA VAL A 150 -0.29 5.57 4.40
C VAL A 150 -0.44 7.06 4.16
N THR A 151 -1.68 7.52 4.25
CA THR A 151 -2.02 8.96 4.22
C THR A 151 -2.09 9.50 5.64
N PHE A 152 -1.29 10.52 5.93
CA PHE A 152 -1.33 11.23 7.20
C PHE A 152 -2.27 12.42 7.09
N ILE A 153 -3.21 12.53 8.02
CA ILE A 153 -4.29 13.52 7.98
C ILE A 153 -4.31 14.25 9.31
N ASP A 154 -4.38 15.58 9.28
CA ASP A 154 -4.72 16.39 10.45
C ASP A 154 -6.23 16.68 10.38
N ALA A 155 -6.99 16.29 11.40
CA ALA A 155 -8.39 16.70 11.50
C ALA A 155 -8.47 18.20 11.78
N THR A 156 -9.25 18.93 10.96
CA THR A 156 -9.38 20.39 11.04
C THR A 156 -10.77 20.83 11.50
N SER A 157 -11.64 19.86 11.82
CA SER A 157 -13.00 20.07 12.30
C SER A 157 -13.30 19.08 13.43
N GLY A 158 -14.47 19.24 14.06
CA GLY A 158 -14.99 18.26 15.00
C GLY A 158 -15.16 16.89 14.31
N VAL A 159 -14.96 15.83 15.09
CA VAL A 159 -15.11 14.45 14.63
C VAL A 159 -16.48 13.96 15.09
N ILE A 160 -17.21 13.31 14.19
CA ILE A 160 -18.46 12.62 14.50
C ILE A 160 -18.28 11.11 14.29
N THR A 161 -18.95 10.32 15.11
CA THR A 161 -19.00 8.85 14.97
C THR A 161 -20.29 8.47 14.25
N ILE A 162 -20.21 7.54 13.30
CA ILE A 162 -21.33 7.08 12.45
C ILE A 162 -21.52 5.58 12.63
#